data_AF-A0A4Q2YND1-F1
#
_entry.id   AF-A0A4Q2YND1-F1
#
_cell.length_a   1.000
_cell.length_b   1.000
_cell.length_c   1.000
_cell.angle_alpha   90.00
_cell.angle_beta   90.00
_cell.angle_gamma   90.00
#
_symmetry.space_group_name_H-M   'P 1'
#
loop_
_entity.id
_entity.type
_entity.pdbx_description
1 polymer ?
#
loop_
_entity_poly.entity_id
_entity_poly.type
_entity_poly.pdbx_seq_one_letter_code
_entity_poly.pdbx_strand_id
1 'polypeptide(L)' 'MSIKGFHIVFVTVSTLLCLFLALWSFLLAPEKSGMTTALGFVGVAGALIMPIYGVCFYRKITRAHI' A
#
# COMPACT_ATOMS: atom_id res chain seq x y z
N MET A 1 -12.49 11.30 -16.52
CA MET A 1 -11.76 10.11 -16.02
C MET A 1 -12.64 9.39 -15.02
N SER A 2 -12.84 8.08 -15.14
CA SER A 2 -13.69 7.34 -14.21
C SER A 2 -13.03 7.29 -12.82
N ILE A 3 -13.76 7.67 -11.77
CA ILE A 3 -13.32 7.63 -10.35
C ILE A 3 -12.69 6.27 -10.01
N LYS A 4 -13.19 5.19 -10.62
CA LYS A 4 -12.69 3.82 -10.45
C LYS A 4 -11.23 3.67 -10.91
N GLY A 5 -10.88 4.26 -12.05
CA GLY A 5 -9.54 4.15 -12.64
C GLY A 5 -8.49 4.92 -11.82
N PHE A 6 -8.81 6.14 -11.39
CA PHE A 6 -7.94 6.92 -10.51
C PHE A 6 -7.67 6.20 -9.18
N HIS A 7 -8.72 5.62 -8.58
CA HIS A 7 -8.60 4.94 -7.29
C HIS A 7 -7.72 3.67 -7.36
N ILE A 8 -7.87 2.88 -8.43
CA ILE A 8 -7.01 1.71 -8.65
C ILE A 8 -5.56 2.14 -8.82
N VAL A 9 -5.28 3.12 -9.68
CA VAL A 9 -3.90 3.61 -9.89
C VAL A 9 -3.30 4.13 -8.59
N PHE A 10 -4.06 4.91 -7.82
CA PHE A 10 -3.63 5.41 -6.51
C PHE A 10 -3.25 4.27 -5.56
N VAL A 11 -4.13 3.27 -5.39
CA VAL A 11 -3.86 2.10 -4.54
C VAL A 11 -2.60 1.37 -5.00
N THR A 12 -2.43 1.15 -6.31
CA THR A 12 -1.27 0.44 -6.85
C THR A 12 0.04 1.20 -6.58
N VAL A 13 0.07 2.51 -6.83
CA VAL A 13 1.25 3.35 -6.59
C VAL A 13 1.59 3.41 -5.10
N SER A 14 0.59 3.60 -4.22
CA SER A 14 0.79 3.59 -2.77
C SER A 14 1.30 2.24 -2.26
N THR A 15 0.80 1.13 -2.82
CA THR A 15 1.26 -0.22 -2.46
C THR A 15 2.70 -0.45 -2.88
N LEU A 16 3.08 -0.05 -4.11
CA LEU A 16 4.47 -0.10 -4.58
C LEU A 16 5.40 0.73 -3.70
N LEU A 17 4.97 1.94 -3.31
CA LEU A 17 5.74 2.81 -2.44
C LEU A 17 5.96 2.16 -1.06
N CYS A 18 4.93 1.55 -0.48
CA CYS A 18 5.01 0.85 0.80
C CYS A 18 5.92 -0.39 0.73
N LEU A 19 5.82 -1.16 -0.36
CA LEU A 19 6.71 -2.30 -0.63
C LEU A 19 8.17 -1.84 -0.75
N PHE A 20 8.41 -0.76 -1.47
CA PHE A 20 9.74 -0.17 -1.59
C PHE A 20 10.27 0.27 -0.22
N LEU A 21 9.45 0.93 0.60
CA LEU A 21 9.81 1.36 1.95
C LEU A 21 10.18 0.16 2.85
N ALA A 22 9.41 -0.92 2.76
CA ALA A 22 9.67 -2.16 3.48
C ALA A 22 10.99 -2.79 3.02
N LEU A 23 11.19 -2.97 1.71
CA LEU A 23 12.45 -3.50 1.17
C LEU A 23 13.63 -2.61 1.58
N TRP A 24 13.47 -1.30 1.49
CA TRP A 24 14.53 -0.37 1.86
C TRP A 24 14.91 -0.52 3.33
N SER A 25 13.92 -0.53 4.22
CA SER A 25 14.12 -0.68 5.66
C SER A 25 14.82 -1.99 6.03
N PHE A 26 14.47 -3.11 5.40
CA PHE A 26 15.01 -4.42 5.78
C PHE A 26 16.32 -4.79 5.07
N LEU A 27 16.45 -4.47 3.77
CA LEU A 27 17.54 -4.93 2.90
C LEU A 27 18.59 -3.86 2.59
N LEU A 28 18.20 -2.59 2.45
CA LEU A 28 19.08 -1.53 1.91
C LEU A 28 19.53 -0.52 2.96
N ALA A 29 18.87 -0.47 4.11
CA ALA A 29 19.19 0.50 5.14
C ALA A 29 20.56 0.19 5.78
N PRO A 30 21.55 1.11 5.68
CA PRO A 30 22.89 0.88 6.21
C PRO A 30 22.93 0.91 7.76
N GLU A 31 21.99 1.63 8.37
CA GLU A 31 21.83 1.75 9.82
C GLU A 31 20.50 1.12 10.26
N LYS A 32 20.58 0.03 11.02
CA LYS A 32 19.40 -0.59 11.66
C LYS A 32 19.06 0.14 12.96
N SER A 33 18.54 1.35 12.82
CA SER A 33 17.91 2.08 13.92
C SER A 33 16.50 1.56 14.20
N GLY A 34 16.01 1.75 15.43
CA GLY A 34 14.62 1.48 15.79
C GLY A 34 13.62 2.20 14.88
N MET A 35 13.97 3.41 14.42
CA MET A 35 13.16 4.17 13.46
C MET A 35 13.11 3.52 12.07
N THR A 36 14.24 3.02 11.57
CA THR A 36 14.31 2.27 10.31
C THR A 36 13.40 1.06 10.36
N THR A 37 13.48 0.28 11.44
CA THR A 37 12.69 -0.94 11.62
C THR A 37 11.19 -0.64 11.74
N ALA A 38 10.82 0.43 12.46
CA ALA A 38 9.43 0.88 12.55
C ALA A 38 8.87 1.27 11.17
N LEU A 39 9.63 2.00 10.35
CA LEU A 39 9.24 2.34 8.97
C LEU A 39 9.07 1.09 8.10
N GLY A 40 9.87 0.05 8.30
CA GLY A 40 9.73 -1.24 7.61
C GLY A 40 8.42 -1.93 7.95
N PHE A 41 8.07 -2.01 9.24
CA PHE A 41 6.80 -2.58 9.68
C PHE A 41 5.60 -1.77 9.17
N VAL A 42 5.69 -0.44 9.18
CA VAL A 42 4.64 0.43 8.60
C VAL A 42 4.53 0.19 7.10
N GLY A 43 5.64 0.04 6.37
CA GLY A 43 5.66 -0.31 4.96
C GLY A 43 5.00 -1.67 4.68
N VAL A 44 5.28 -2.69 5.49
CA VAL A 44 4.64 -4.02 5.35
C VAL A 44 3.14 -3.94 5.64
N ALA A 45 2.74 -3.24 6.71
CA ALA A 45 1.33 -3.04 7.04
C ALA A 45 0.61 -2.28 5.92
N GLY A 46 1.20 -1.20 5.41
CA GLY A 46 0.67 -0.43 4.28
C GLY A 46 0.55 -1.24 3.01
N ALA A 47 1.54 -2.08 2.71
CA ALA A 47 1.54 -2.97 1.55
C ALA A 47 0.46 -4.06 1.60
N LEU A 48 0.01 -4.47 2.79
CA LEU A 48 -1.10 -5.40 2.97
C LEU A 48 -2.45 -4.67 2.99
N ILE A 49 -2.56 -3.57 3.74
CA ILE A 49 -3.82 -2.84 3.93
C ILE A 49 -4.28 -2.16 2.65
N MET A 50 -3.38 -1.58 1.85
CA MET A 50 -3.74 -0.86 0.62
C MET A 50 -4.43 -1.75 -0.44
N PRO A 51 -3.90 -2.92 -0.82
CA PRO A 51 -4.60 -3.79 -1.76
C PRO A 51 -5.89 -4.35 -1.18
N ILE A 52 -5.96 -4.66 0.13
CA ILE A 52 -7.21 -5.07 0.79
C ILE A 52 -8.26 -3.96 0.68
N TYR A 53 -7.88 -2.71 0.95
CA TYR A 53 -8.75 -1.55 0.83
C TYR A 53 -9.22 -1.34 -0.62
N GLY A 54 -8.31 -1.43 -1.60
CA GLY A 54 -8.65 -1.33 -3.02
C GLY A 54 -9.63 -2.42 -3.47
N VAL A 55 -9.44 -3.67 -3.04
CA VAL A 55 -10.37 -4.77 -3.33
C VAL A 55 -11.71 -4.57 -2.62
N CYS A 56 -11.72 -4.16 -1.35
CA CYS A 56 -12.95 -3.87 -0.62
C CYS A 56 -13.74 -2.72 -1.26
N PHE A 57 -13.07 -1.65 -1.68
CA PHE A 57 -13.69 -0.52 -2.37
C PHE A 57 -14.25 -0.95 -3.74
N TYR A 58 -13.49 -1.71 -4.53
CA TYR A 58 -13.95 -2.25 -5.80
C TYR A 58 -15.16 -3.17 -5.60
N ARG A 59 -15.12 -4.08 -4.62
CA ARG A 59 -16.24 -4.96 -4.27
C ARG A 59 -17.45 -4.17 -3.79
N LYS A 60 -17.25 -3.10 -3.03
CA LYS A 60 -18.34 -2.24 -2.54
C LYS A 60 -19.02 -1.52 -3.70
N ILE A 61 -18.28 -1.00 -4.66
CA ILE A 61 -18.86 -0.33 -5.85
C ILE A 61 -19.53 -1.33 -6.79
N THR A 62 -18.98 -2.53 -6.94
CA THR A 62 -19.59 -3.59 -7.77
C THR A 62 -20.81 -4.22 -7.09
N ARG A 63 -20.86 -4.32 -5.75
CA ARG A 63 -22.07 -4.73 -5.02
C ARG A 63 -23.12 -3.62 -4.92
N ALA A 64 -22.70 -2.37 -4.85
CA ALA A 64 -23.58 -1.21 -4.85
C ALA A 64 -24.01 -0.82 -6.28
N HIS A 65 -24.05 -1.77 -7.22
CA HIS A 65 -24.57 -1.60 -8.58
C HIS A 65 -26.11 -1.44 -8.53
N ILE A 66 -26.53 -0.32 -7.95
CA ILE A 66 -27.63 0.53 -8.42
C ILE A 66 -27.03 1.42 -9.53
#